data_AF-A0A9D8SPD9-F1
#
_entry.id   AF-A0A9D8SPD9-F1
#
_cell.length_a   1.000
_cell.length_b   1.000
_cell.length_c   1.000
_cell.angle_alpha   90.00
_cell.angle_beta   90.00
_cell.angle_gamma   90.00
#
_symmetry.space_group_name_H-M   'P 1'
#
loop_
_entity.id
_entity.type
_entity.pdbx_description
1 polymer ?
#
loop_
_entity_poly.entity_id
_entity_poly.type
_entity_poly.pdbx_seq_one_letter_code
_entity_poly.pdbx_strand_id
1 'polypeptide(L)'
;WGKTYLSQTDRETTSGIQGFKVKSHGVVGGFDKKLNQNTKLGLGLQYDNADISSPNRKTDVDSLTGFIYGQYRPDNRFINWLASYGKADYDESKIALNQKFDAKYDAKTYALQGIAGYDLHFNDNKITPEIGMRYYNIHRSTYKDGLGQRIKSQDMDILRAAAGVSFARDFCFGMCKITPEVYLGLTYDIIADNDKAVVMLDNGASYTVNGKRLNRLGYEAAVGLTASLNDSIEISLGYNGTYRKNYDNHMGLFNVKYKF
;
A
#
# COMPACT_ATOMS: atom_id res chain seq x y z
N TRP A 1 -8.32 11.52 11.51
CA TRP A 1 -8.91 11.05 10.24
C TRP A 1 -9.00 9.54 10.27
N GLY A 2 -9.92 8.97 9.51
CA GLY A 2 -10.11 7.53 9.39
C GLY A 2 -10.30 7.15 7.94
N LYS A 3 -9.74 6.01 7.54
CA LYS A 3 -9.82 5.47 6.19
C LYS A 3 -10.15 3.98 6.26
N THR A 4 -10.91 3.50 5.29
CA THR A 4 -11.07 2.08 5.03
C THR A 4 -10.80 1.79 3.57
N TYR A 5 -10.41 0.55 3.26
CA TYR A 5 -10.16 0.12 1.91
C TYR A 5 -10.61 -1.32 1.69
N LEU A 6 -10.88 -1.63 0.42
CA LEU A 6 -11.07 -2.97 -0.10
C LEU A 6 -10.10 -3.15 -1.26
N SER A 7 -9.42 -4.29 -1.34
CA SER A 7 -8.50 -4.58 -2.43
C SER A 7 -8.65 -6.00 -2.94
N GLN A 8 -8.46 -6.14 -4.24
CA GLN A 8 -8.32 -7.42 -4.93
C GLN A 8 -7.03 -7.41 -5.72
N THR A 9 -6.24 -8.48 -5.57
CA THR A 9 -5.01 -8.72 -6.32
C THR A 9 -5.15 -10.01 -7.09
N ASP A 10 -4.75 -9.99 -8.35
CA ASP A 10 -4.66 -11.17 -9.18
C ASP A 10 -3.24 -11.28 -9.77
N ARG A 11 -2.67 -12.49 -9.71
CA ARG A 11 -1.42 -12.82 -10.37
C ARG A 11 -1.61 -14.07 -11.23
N GLU A 12 -1.28 -13.96 -12.51
CA GLU A 12 -1.44 -15.06 -13.44
C GLU A 12 -0.39 -16.16 -13.23
N THR A 13 -0.79 -17.40 -13.57
CA THR A 13 0.13 -18.53 -13.63
C THR A 13 1.00 -18.42 -14.88
N THR A 14 2.32 -18.63 -14.73
CA THR A 14 3.26 -18.66 -15.86
C THR A 14 4.19 -19.87 -15.77
N SER A 15 5.01 -20.10 -16.80
CA SER A 15 5.95 -21.22 -16.81
C SER A 15 6.87 -21.20 -15.57
N GLY A 16 6.62 -22.13 -14.65
CA GLY A 16 7.36 -22.26 -13.39
C GLY A 16 6.98 -21.29 -12.27
N ILE A 17 5.84 -20.59 -12.35
CA ILE A 17 5.29 -19.76 -11.25
C ILE A 17 3.78 -19.98 -11.15
N GLN A 18 3.32 -20.45 -10.00
CA GLN A 18 1.91 -20.61 -9.71
C GLN A 18 1.27 -19.24 -9.42
N GLY A 19 0.12 -18.96 -10.04
CA GLY A 19 -0.66 -17.76 -9.81
C GLY A 19 -1.38 -17.77 -8.45
N PHE A 20 -1.84 -16.60 -8.03
CA PHE A 20 -2.58 -16.42 -6.78
C PHE A 20 -3.60 -15.29 -6.91
N LYS A 21 -4.60 -15.31 -6.01
CA LYS A 21 -5.55 -14.23 -5.80
C LYS A 21 -5.48 -13.78 -4.35
N VAL A 22 -5.57 -12.48 -4.10
CA VAL A 22 -5.68 -11.93 -2.75
C VAL A 22 -6.90 -11.04 -2.68
N LYS A 23 -7.73 -11.23 -1.67
CA LYS A 23 -8.76 -10.26 -1.28
C LYS A 23 -8.38 -9.71 0.07
N SER A 24 -8.35 -8.40 0.21
CA SER A 24 -8.02 -7.77 1.48
C SER A 24 -8.91 -6.58 1.78
N HIS A 25 -9.05 -6.30 3.06
CA HIS A 25 -9.73 -5.12 3.55
C HIS A 25 -9.05 -4.64 4.82
N GLY A 26 -9.20 -3.35 5.11
CA GLY A 26 -8.56 -2.79 6.28
C GLY A 26 -9.15 -1.47 6.71
N VAL A 27 -8.77 -1.08 7.92
CA VAL A 27 -9.12 0.18 8.55
C VAL A 27 -7.84 0.86 9.04
N VAL A 28 -7.78 2.15 8.80
CA VAL A 28 -6.63 3.00 9.14
C VAL A 28 -7.15 4.20 9.92
N GLY A 29 -6.57 4.43 11.09
CA GLY A 29 -6.83 5.61 11.91
C GLY A 29 -5.56 6.42 12.07
N GLY A 30 -5.68 7.74 12.01
CA GLY A 30 -4.53 8.61 12.20
C GLY A 30 -4.87 9.98 12.75
N PHE A 31 -3.87 10.60 13.35
CA PHE A 31 -3.90 11.96 13.85
C PHE A 31 -2.69 12.72 13.30
N ASP A 32 -2.89 13.96 12.87
CA ASP A 32 -1.83 14.85 12.43
C ASP A 32 -1.99 16.24 13.04
N LYS A 33 -0.85 16.92 13.24
CA LYS A 33 -0.77 18.30 13.71
C LYS A 33 0.14 19.11 12.80
N LYS A 34 -0.30 20.32 12.45
CA LYS A 34 0.56 21.34 11.84
C LYS A 34 1.48 21.90 12.92
N LEU A 35 2.80 21.73 12.75
CA LEU A 35 3.80 22.30 13.65
C LEU A 35 4.07 23.77 13.34
N ASN A 36 4.00 24.11 12.06
CA ASN A 36 4.08 25.48 11.54
C ASN A 36 3.31 25.53 10.20
N GLN A 37 3.45 26.62 9.44
CA GLN A 37 2.74 26.80 8.17
C GLN A 37 3.12 25.75 7.10
N ASN A 38 4.34 25.20 7.16
CA ASN A 38 4.92 24.34 6.13
C ASN A 38 5.10 22.90 6.60
N THR A 39 5.08 22.63 7.91
CA THR A 39 5.40 21.31 8.49
C THR A 39 4.20 20.72 9.20
N LYS A 40 3.91 19.46 8.87
CA LYS A 40 2.90 18.64 9.52
C LYS A 40 3.51 17.30 9.91
N LEU A 41 3.22 16.83 11.12
CA LEU A 41 3.59 15.49 11.59
C LEU A 41 2.34 14.75 12.04
N GLY A 42 2.34 13.44 11.88
CA GLY A 42 1.27 12.60 12.35
C GLY A 42 1.73 11.18 12.63
N LEU A 43 0.83 10.44 13.25
CA LEU A 43 0.96 9.03 13.56
C LEU A 43 -0.37 8.33 13.34
N GLY A 44 -0.32 7.02 13.15
CA GLY A 44 -1.51 6.23 12.96
C GLY A 44 -1.30 4.75 13.19
N LEU A 45 -2.42 4.06 13.19
CA LEU A 45 -2.53 2.61 13.31
C LEU A 45 -3.40 2.09 12.19
N GLN A 46 -3.12 0.87 11.79
CA GLN A 46 -3.81 0.19 10.72
C GLN A 46 -3.97 -1.28 11.08
N TYR A 47 -5.17 -1.79 10.83
CA TYR A 47 -5.48 -3.20 10.94
C TYR A 47 -6.08 -3.69 9.64
N ASP A 48 -5.57 -4.82 9.15
CA ASP A 48 -5.95 -5.37 7.85
C ASP A 48 -6.09 -6.88 7.90
N ASN A 49 -6.96 -7.39 7.05
CA ASN A 49 -7.22 -8.80 6.84
C ASN A 49 -7.03 -9.13 5.36
N ALA A 50 -6.40 -10.26 5.07
CA ALA A 50 -6.23 -10.73 3.70
C ALA A 50 -6.42 -12.24 3.55
N ASP A 51 -7.23 -12.61 2.57
CA ASP A 51 -7.44 -13.99 2.15
C ASP A 51 -6.63 -14.25 0.87
N ILE A 52 -5.64 -15.13 0.94
CA ILE A 52 -4.78 -15.50 -0.18
C ILE A 52 -5.20 -16.88 -0.68
N SER A 53 -5.58 -16.96 -1.95
CA SER A 53 -5.96 -18.20 -2.61
C SER A 53 -4.97 -18.56 -3.72
N SER A 54 -4.42 -19.78 -3.67
CA SER A 54 -3.61 -20.39 -4.73
C SER A 54 -4.11 -21.82 -4.99
N PRO A 55 -3.83 -22.44 -6.13
CA PRO A 55 -4.26 -23.82 -6.35
C PRO A 55 -3.69 -24.74 -5.26
N ASN A 56 -4.57 -25.47 -4.57
CA ASN A 56 -4.29 -26.34 -3.43
C ASN A 56 -3.72 -25.64 -2.17
N ARG A 57 -3.84 -24.32 -2.04
CA ARG A 57 -3.38 -23.58 -0.86
C ARG A 57 -4.27 -22.37 -0.56
N LYS A 58 -4.62 -22.19 0.70
CA LYS A 58 -5.27 -21.00 1.24
C LYS A 58 -4.44 -20.44 2.38
N THR A 59 -4.41 -19.14 2.52
CA THR A 59 -3.69 -18.47 3.61
C THR A 59 -4.47 -17.27 4.07
N ASP A 60 -4.80 -17.24 5.34
CA ASP A 60 -5.48 -16.11 5.97
C ASP A 60 -4.42 -15.30 6.72
N VAL A 61 -4.50 -13.97 6.63
CA VAL A 61 -3.50 -13.05 7.18
C VAL A 61 -4.18 -11.94 7.96
N ASP A 62 -3.77 -11.80 9.22
CA ASP A 62 -4.13 -10.68 10.08
C ASP A 62 -2.90 -9.80 10.30
N SER A 63 -3.03 -8.49 10.08
CA SER A 63 -1.90 -7.57 10.28
C SER A 63 -2.25 -6.34 11.08
N LEU A 64 -1.35 -5.94 11.98
CA LEU A 64 -1.39 -4.69 12.72
C LEU A 64 -0.13 -3.88 12.41
N THR A 65 -0.33 -2.67 11.88
CA THR A 65 0.75 -1.76 11.47
C THR A 65 0.64 -0.42 12.19
N GLY A 66 1.73 0.00 12.82
CA GLY A 66 1.88 1.37 13.33
C GLY A 66 2.78 2.18 12.42
N PHE A 67 2.43 3.45 12.22
CA PHE A 67 3.18 4.33 11.33
C PHE A 67 3.26 5.76 11.85
N ILE A 68 4.34 6.43 11.48
CA ILE A 68 4.55 7.87 11.63
C ILE A 68 4.78 8.47 10.25
N TYR A 69 4.33 9.69 10.06
CA TYR A 69 4.45 10.37 8.78
C TYR A 69 4.64 11.86 8.98
N GLY A 70 5.26 12.47 7.99
CA GLY A 70 5.48 13.91 7.97
C GLY A 70 5.35 14.47 6.58
N GLN A 71 5.04 15.76 6.55
CA GLN A 71 5.02 16.57 5.34
C GLN A 71 5.74 17.87 5.62
N TYR A 72 6.64 18.23 4.73
CA TYR A 72 7.25 19.54 4.65
C TYR A 72 6.90 20.15 3.30
N ARG A 73 6.13 21.23 3.28
CA ARG A 73 5.61 21.89 2.08
C ARG A 73 5.91 23.40 2.08
N PRO A 74 7.13 23.82 1.72
CA PRO A 74 7.44 25.22 1.49
C PRO A 74 6.93 25.66 0.09
N ASP A 75 6.01 26.63 0.06
CA ASP A 75 5.39 27.14 -1.16
C ASP A 75 4.77 26.00 -2.01
N ASN A 76 5.18 25.90 -3.27
CA ASN A 76 4.74 24.90 -4.23
C ASN A 76 5.53 23.59 -4.17
N ARG A 77 6.51 23.45 -3.28
CA ARG A 77 7.32 22.22 -3.15
C ARG A 77 6.83 21.42 -1.98
N PHE A 78 6.91 20.09 -2.05
CA PHE A 78 6.73 19.26 -0.87
C PHE A 78 7.68 18.08 -0.82
N ILE A 79 7.91 17.62 0.40
CA ILE A 79 8.47 16.32 0.72
C ILE A 79 7.53 15.66 1.73
N ASN A 80 7.01 14.49 1.38
CA ASN A 80 6.28 13.61 2.26
C ASN A 80 7.19 12.44 2.65
N TRP A 81 7.13 12.02 3.90
CA TRP A 81 7.80 10.80 4.35
C TRP A 81 6.89 9.99 5.26
N LEU A 82 7.07 8.67 5.25
CA LEU A 82 6.35 7.73 6.09
C LEU A 82 7.31 6.63 6.56
N ALA A 83 7.27 6.31 7.84
CA ALA A 83 7.95 5.15 8.40
C ALA A 83 6.93 4.28 9.14
N SER A 84 6.98 2.97 8.91
CA SER A 84 6.03 2.04 9.51
C SER A 84 6.71 0.76 10.02
N TYR A 85 6.03 0.15 10.98
CA TYR A 85 6.34 -1.17 11.50
C TYR A 85 5.04 -1.98 11.59
N GLY A 86 5.02 -3.13 10.94
CA GLY A 86 3.88 -4.03 10.91
C GLY A 86 4.24 -5.44 11.38
N LYS A 87 3.29 -6.07 12.07
CA LYS A 87 3.31 -7.52 12.34
C LYS A 87 2.13 -8.14 11.60
N ALA A 88 2.36 -9.32 11.04
CA ALA A 88 1.36 -10.09 10.34
C ALA A 88 1.44 -11.56 10.75
N ASP A 89 0.31 -12.11 11.16
CA ASP A 89 0.16 -13.51 11.54
C ASP A 89 -0.47 -14.24 10.34
N TYR A 90 0.11 -15.38 9.95
CA TYR A 90 -0.32 -16.16 8.79
C TYR A 90 -0.79 -17.54 9.22
N ASP A 91 -2.00 -17.88 8.79
CA ASP A 91 -2.58 -19.20 8.93
C ASP A 91 -2.72 -19.84 7.53
N GLU A 92 -1.81 -20.76 7.18
CA GLU A 92 -1.78 -21.45 5.89
C GLU A 92 -2.42 -22.85 5.99
N SER A 93 -3.33 -23.15 5.07
CA SER A 93 -3.84 -24.50 4.79
C SER A 93 -3.45 -24.94 3.39
N LYS A 94 -2.71 -26.04 3.28
CA LYS A 94 -2.30 -26.66 2.01
C LYS A 94 -2.92 -28.03 1.84
N ILE A 95 -3.39 -28.35 0.64
CA ILE A 95 -3.80 -29.70 0.25
C ILE A 95 -2.68 -30.32 -0.59
N ALA A 96 -2.16 -31.46 -0.16
CA ALA A 96 -1.21 -32.25 -0.94
C ALA A 96 -1.50 -33.73 -0.73
N LEU A 97 -1.41 -34.55 -1.78
CA LEU A 97 -1.67 -35.99 -1.70
C LEU A 97 -3.03 -36.33 -1.05
N ASN A 98 -4.08 -35.55 -1.34
CA ASN A 98 -5.41 -35.63 -0.73
C ASN A 98 -5.44 -35.49 0.81
N GLN A 99 -4.41 -34.89 1.41
CA GLN A 99 -4.34 -34.58 2.85
C GLN A 99 -4.19 -33.07 3.07
N LYS A 100 -4.77 -32.58 4.17
CA LYS A 100 -4.67 -31.18 4.60
C LYS A 100 -3.48 -31.01 5.54
N PHE A 101 -2.69 -29.98 5.29
CA PHE A 101 -1.51 -29.60 6.04
C PHE A 101 -1.64 -28.14 6.47
N ASP A 102 -1.66 -27.91 7.77
CA ASP A 102 -1.79 -26.57 8.35
C ASP A 102 -0.44 -26.07 8.87
N ALA A 103 -0.16 -24.79 8.66
CA ALA A 103 1.05 -24.14 9.12
C ALA A 103 0.73 -22.72 9.61
N LYS A 104 1.34 -22.33 10.74
CA LYS A 104 1.23 -20.98 11.29
C LYS A 104 2.59 -20.32 11.32
N TYR A 105 2.68 -19.06 10.91
CA TYR A 105 3.93 -18.30 10.97
C TYR A 105 3.70 -16.80 11.00
N ASP A 106 4.69 -16.07 11.53
CA ASP A 106 4.61 -14.62 11.66
C ASP A 106 5.60 -13.94 10.72
N ALA A 107 5.23 -12.75 10.24
CA ALA A 107 6.11 -11.85 9.52
C ALA A 107 6.13 -10.46 10.16
N LYS A 108 7.29 -9.81 10.10
CA LYS A 108 7.49 -8.41 10.50
C LYS A 108 7.87 -7.61 9.26
N THR A 109 7.29 -6.43 9.13
CA THR A 109 7.60 -5.51 8.03
C THR A 109 8.07 -4.19 8.60
N TYR A 110 9.20 -3.69 8.10
CA TYR A 110 9.64 -2.31 8.26
C TYR A 110 9.51 -1.62 6.91
N ALA A 111 8.87 -0.46 6.86
CA ALA A 111 8.80 0.32 5.62
C ALA A 111 9.23 1.77 5.84
N LEU A 112 9.89 2.32 4.84
CA LEU A 112 10.27 3.73 4.77
C LEU A 112 9.96 4.27 3.38
N GLN A 113 9.28 5.40 3.32
CA GLN A 113 8.93 6.07 2.08
C GLN A 113 9.33 7.54 2.15
N GLY A 114 9.83 8.07 1.04
CA GLY A 114 10.04 9.49 0.81
C GLY A 114 9.59 9.86 -0.60
N ILE A 115 8.70 10.84 -0.73
CA ILE A 115 8.20 11.37 -2.01
C ILE A 115 8.35 12.87 -2.00
N ALA A 116 8.99 13.42 -3.03
CA ALA A 116 9.11 14.85 -3.27
C ALA A 116 8.34 15.24 -4.54
N GLY A 117 7.78 16.44 -4.56
CA GLY A 117 7.04 16.93 -5.72
C GLY A 117 6.93 18.44 -5.77
N TYR A 118 6.34 18.93 -6.86
CA TYR A 118 6.14 20.34 -7.13
C TYR A 118 4.74 20.60 -7.68
N ASP A 119 3.98 21.52 -7.10
CA ASP A 119 2.65 21.89 -7.57
C ASP A 119 2.72 23.04 -8.59
N LEU A 120 2.32 22.73 -9.82
CA LEU A 120 2.14 23.71 -10.88
C LEU A 120 0.67 24.11 -10.92
N HIS A 121 0.36 25.33 -10.47
CA HIS A 121 -1.00 25.87 -10.44
C HIS A 121 -1.28 26.69 -11.71
N PHE A 122 -2.41 26.40 -12.37
CA PHE A 122 -2.89 27.13 -13.55
C PHE A 122 -4.41 27.30 -13.45
N ASN A 123 -4.85 28.47 -12.98
CA ASN A 123 -6.25 28.74 -12.61
C ASN A 123 -6.73 27.71 -11.57
N ASP A 124 -7.89 27.08 -11.80
CA ASP A 124 -8.46 26.05 -10.92
C ASP A 124 -7.80 24.68 -11.07
N ASN A 125 -6.76 24.56 -11.90
CA ASN A 125 -6.08 23.30 -12.17
C ASN A 125 -4.73 23.24 -11.46
N LYS A 126 -4.35 22.04 -11.04
CA LYS A 126 -3.06 21.74 -10.43
C LYS A 126 -2.46 20.50 -11.09
N ILE A 127 -1.23 20.62 -11.56
CA ILE A 127 -0.41 19.49 -12.02
C ILE A 127 0.72 19.29 -11.03
N THR A 128 0.89 18.08 -10.54
CA THR A 128 1.89 17.77 -9.52
C THR A 128 2.78 16.62 -10.00
N PRO A 129 3.92 16.90 -10.66
CA PRO A 129 4.98 15.91 -10.83
C PRO A 129 5.59 15.53 -9.48
N GLU A 130 5.87 14.24 -9.32
CA GLU A 130 6.49 13.68 -8.12
C GLU A 130 7.50 12.58 -8.43
N ILE A 131 8.45 12.41 -7.51
CA ILE A 131 9.50 11.40 -7.53
C ILE A 131 9.71 10.94 -6.09
N GLY A 132 9.95 9.64 -5.90
CA GLY A 132 10.21 9.12 -4.58
C GLY A 132 10.87 7.76 -4.56
N MET A 133 11.12 7.29 -3.34
CA MET A 133 11.64 5.98 -3.05
C MET A 133 10.81 5.33 -1.95
N ARG A 134 10.66 4.01 -2.05
CA ARG A 134 9.96 3.17 -1.08
C ARG A 134 10.86 1.98 -0.75
N TYR A 135 11.22 1.84 0.51
CA TYR A 135 12.02 0.74 1.03
C TYR A 135 11.17 -0.13 1.95
N TYR A 136 11.32 -1.44 1.82
CA TYR A 136 10.63 -2.44 2.62
C TYR A 136 11.62 -3.53 3.02
N ASN A 137 11.66 -3.83 4.31
CA ASN A 137 12.34 -5.00 4.85
C ASN A 137 11.29 -5.91 5.49
N ILE A 138 11.25 -7.17 5.04
CA ILE A 138 10.26 -8.13 5.50
C ILE A 138 10.97 -9.36 6.05
N HIS A 139 10.78 -9.59 7.35
CA HIS A 139 11.35 -10.73 8.07
C HIS A 139 10.26 -11.75 8.39
N ARG A 140 10.38 -12.97 7.85
CA ARG A 140 9.52 -14.11 8.22
C ARG A 140 10.23 -14.99 9.24
N SER A 141 9.57 -15.27 10.35
CA SER A 141 10.07 -16.19 11.38
C SER A 141 10.25 -17.62 10.87
N THR A 142 11.10 -18.39 11.56
CA THR A 142 11.19 -19.85 11.36
C THR A 142 9.87 -20.50 11.78
N TYR A 143 9.38 -21.47 11.01
CA TYR A 143 8.17 -22.22 11.36
C TYR A 143 8.28 -23.69 10.94
N LYS A 144 7.30 -24.50 11.33
CA LYS A 144 7.14 -25.87 10.82
C LYS A 144 5.98 -25.90 9.86
N ASP A 145 6.17 -26.51 8.71
CA ASP A 145 5.05 -26.77 7.81
C ASP A 145 4.13 -27.88 8.36
N GLY A 146 2.98 -28.12 7.72
CA GLY A 146 2.07 -29.16 8.18
C GLY A 146 2.60 -30.59 8.05
N LEU A 147 3.76 -30.80 7.41
CA LEU A 147 4.49 -32.07 7.38
C LEU A 147 5.55 -32.17 8.49
N GLY A 148 5.64 -31.16 9.37
CA GLY A 148 6.62 -31.09 10.45
C GLY A 148 8.01 -30.68 9.99
N GLN A 149 8.20 -30.30 8.72
CA GLN A 149 9.47 -29.85 8.18
C GLN A 149 9.79 -28.45 8.70
N ARG A 150 11.03 -28.24 9.13
CA ARG A 150 11.49 -26.94 9.60
C ARG A 150 11.79 -26.03 8.42
N ILE A 151 11.01 -24.97 8.28
CA ILE A 151 11.25 -23.89 7.32
C ILE A 151 12.02 -22.77 8.01
N LYS A 152 13.22 -22.47 7.50
CA LYS A 152 14.09 -21.42 8.07
C LYS A 152 13.45 -20.03 7.92
N SER A 153 13.85 -19.12 8.81
CA SER A 153 13.55 -17.70 8.67
C SER A 153 14.07 -17.16 7.35
N GLN A 154 13.45 -16.09 6.87
CA GLN A 154 13.81 -15.47 5.61
C GLN A 154 13.64 -13.96 5.74
N ASP A 155 14.67 -13.25 5.31
CA ASP A 155 14.67 -11.80 5.15
C ASP A 155 14.51 -11.46 3.66
N MET A 156 13.81 -10.37 3.40
CA MET A 156 13.60 -9.87 2.04
C MET A 156 13.65 -8.35 2.02
N ASP A 157 14.46 -7.82 1.11
CA ASP A 157 14.61 -6.40 0.88
C ASP A 157 14.02 -5.98 -0.47
N ILE A 158 13.23 -4.90 -0.44
CA ILE A 158 12.73 -4.25 -1.65
C ILE A 158 13.01 -2.75 -1.57
N LEU A 159 13.75 -2.26 -2.56
CA LEU A 159 13.95 -0.82 -2.79
C LEU A 159 13.34 -0.45 -4.13
N ARG A 160 12.34 0.41 -4.11
CA ARG A 160 11.56 0.82 -5.27
C ARG A 160 11.69 2.30 -5.51
N ALA A 161 12.09 2.68 -6.72
CA ALA A 161 11.94 4.04 -7.21
C ALA A 161 10.53 4.24 -7.75
N ALA A 162 10.00 5.44 -7.59
CA ALA A 162 8.72 5.87 -8.11
C ALA A 162 8.85 7.25 -8.77
N ALA A 163 8.15 7.45 -9.87
CA ALA A 163 7.95 8.75 -10.48
C ALA A 163 6.52 8.83 -11.02
N GLY A 164 5.86 9.95 -10.86
CA GLY A 164 4.47 10.09 -11.25
C GLY A 164 4.05 11.54 -11.46
N VAL A 165 2.81 11.70 -11.90
CA VAL A 165 2.17 12.99 -12.07
C VAL A 165 0.71 12.88 -11.66
N SER A 166 0.23 13.82 -10.87
CA SER A 166 -1.21 14.00 -10.64
C SER A 166 -1.73 15.26 -11.33
N PHE A 167 -3.00 15.20 -11.71
CA PHE A 167 -3.79 16.33 -12.15
C PHE A 167 -5.02 16.43 -11.25
N ALA A 168 -5.25 17.61 -10.69
CA ALA A 168 -6.42 17.91 -9.88
C ALA A 168 -7.07 19.20 -10.36
N ARG A 169 -8.39 19.31 -10.17
CA ARG A 169 -9.14 20.53 -10.45
C ARG A 169 -10.11 20.82 -9.33
N ASP A 170 -10.17 22.08 -8.88
CA ASP A 170 -11.10 22.50 -7.85
C ASP A 170 -12.42 23.01 -8.47
N PHE A 171 -13.55 22.55 -7.93
CA PHE A 171 -14.89 23.05 -8.24
C PHE A 171 -15.56 23.56 -6.96
N CYS A 172 -15.85 24.84 -6.91
CA CYS A 172 -16.46 25.49 -5.74
C CYS A 172 -17.98 25.63 -5.92
N PHE A 173 -18.75 25.07 -4.99
CA PHE A 173 -20.21 25.14 -4.91
C PHE A 173 -20.63 25.70 -3.55
N GLY A 174 -20.62 27.03 -3.42
CA GLY A 174 -20.89 27.69 -2.14
C GLY A 174 -19.85 27.30 -1.09
N MET A 175 -20.28 26.62 -0.01
CA MET A 175 -19.39 26.16 1.06
C MET A 175 -18.80 24.76 0.84
N CYS A 176 -19.12 24.12 -0.28
CA CYS A 176 -18.60 22.82 -0.66
C CYS A 176 -17.54 23.00 -1.76
N LYS A 177 -16.36 22.42 -1.57
CA LYS A 177 -15.33 22.31 -2.60
C LYS A 177 -15.18 20.86 -3.02
N ILE A 178 -15.29 20.58 -4.31
CA ILE A 178 -15.11 19.25 -4.88
C ILE A 178 -13.84 19.26 -5.73
N THR A 179 -12.91 18.36 -5.41
CA THR A 179 -11.62 18.21 -6.08
C THR A 179 -11.50 16.80 -6.66
N PRO A 180 -11.86 16.58 -7.93
CA PRO A 180 -11.43 15.40 -8.67
C PRO A 180 -9.92 15.42 -8.88
N GLU A 181 -9.32 14.23 -8.82
CA GLU A 181 -7.89 14.01 -9.05
C GLU A 181 -7.67 12.74 -9.87
N VAL A 182 -6.68 12.78 -10.76
CA VAL A 182 -6.17 11.62 -11.51
C VAL A 182 -4.66 11.56 -11.31
N TYR A 183 -4.13 10.36 -11.13
CA TYR A 183 -2.71 10.10 -10.95
C TYR A 183 -2.24 9.02 -11.93
N LEU A 184 -1.04 9.21 -12.48
CA LEU A 184 -0.32 8.21 -13.25
C LEU A 184 1.12 8.12 -12.74
N GLY A 185 1.60 6.91 -12.51
CA GLY A 185 2.91 6.64 -11.94
C GLY A 185 3.61 5.46 -12.60
N LEU A 186 4.94 5.48 -12.50
CA LEU A 186 5.86 4.42 -12.87
C LEU A 186 6.68 4.04 -11.65
N THR A 187 6.86 2.75 -11.45
CA THR A 187 7.72 2.22 -10.39
C THR A 187 8.75 1.25 -10.94
N TYR A 188 9.93 1.24 -10.32
CA TYR A 188 10.99 0.31 -10.66
C TYR A 188 11.67 -0.24 -9.41
N ASP A 189 11.70 -1.56 -9.27
CA ASP A 189 12.36 -2.25 -8.16
C ASP A 189 13.85 -2.33 -8.43
N ILE A 190 14.61 -1.42 -7.81
CA ILE A 190 16.07 -1.36 -7.84
C ILE A 190 16.64 -2.61 -7.15
N ILE A 191 16.12 -2.88 -5.94
CA ILE A 191 16.41 -4.07 -5.15
C ILE A 191 15.08 -4.83 -5.00
N ALA A 192 15.10 -6.12 -5.28
CA ALA A 192 14.00 -7.04 -5.03
C ALA A 192 14.54 -8.47 -5.06
N ASP A 193 14.55 -9.09 -3.88
CA ASP A 193 14.96 -10.48 -3.74
C ASP A 193 14.02 -11.41 -4.50
N ASN A 194 14.55 -12.52 -5.01
CA ASN A 194 13.89 -13.35 -6.03
C ASN A 194 12.83 -14.31 -5.49
N ASP A 195 12.68 -14.42 -4.17
CA ASP A 195 12.10 -15.60 -3.52
C ASP A 195 10.60 -15.51 -3.23
N LYS A 196 10.03 -14.29 -3.20
CA LYS A 196 8.61 -14.04 -2.88
C LYS A 196 8.01 -12.92 -3.70
N ALA A 197 6.69 -12.97 -3.91
CA ALA A 197 5.93 -11.81 -4.36
C ALA A 197 5.50 -10.98 -3.14
N VAL A 198 5.58 -9.66 -3.26
CA VAL A 198 5.14 -8.74 -2.21
C VAL A 198 4.04 -7.85 -2.76
N VAL A 199 2.87 -7.92 -2.12
CA VAL A 199 1.78 -6.96 -2.32
C VAL A 199 2.02 -5.83 -1.34
N MET A 200 2.24 -4.62 -1.85
CA MET A 200 2.43 -3.43 -1.02
C MET A 200 1.19 -2.58 -1.11
N LEU A 201 0.77 -2.05 0.03
CA LEU A 201 -0.31 -1.10 0.13
C LEU A 201 0.25 0.31 0.29
N ASP A 202 -0.51 1.31 -0.14
CA ASP A 202 -0.08 2.72 -0.16
C ASP A 202 0.27 3.29 1.21
N ASN A 203 -0.24 2.67 2.27
CA ASN A 203 -0.02 3.01 3.66
C ASN A 203 1.21 2.32 4.28
N GLY A 204 1.95 1.54 3.50
CA GLY A 204 3.18 0.87 3.94
C GLY A 204 2.98 -0.53 4.51
N ALA A 205 1.75 -1.02 4.62
CA ALA A 205 1.51 -2.44 4.90
C ALA A 205 1.90 -3.31 3.70
N SER A 206 2.24 -4.57 3.96
CA SER A 206 2.59 -5.51 2.92
C SER A 206 2.21 -6.95 3.25
N TYR A 207 1.96 -7.73 2.21
CA TYR A 207 1.74 -9.17 2.31
C TYR A 207 2.78 -9.88 1.44
N THR A 208 3.31 -10.99 1.96
CA THR A 208 4.21 -11.85 1.17
C THR A 208 3.50 -13.10 0.72
N VAL A 209 3.57 -13.38 -0.58
CA VAL A 209 3.06 -14.62 -1.15
C VAL A 209 4.24 -15.47 -1.61
N ASN A 210 4.23 -16.75 -1.23
CA ASN A 210 5.21 -17.73 -1.69
C ASN A 210 5.17 -17.80 -3.24
N GLY A 211 6.29 -17.51 -3.92
CA GLY A 211 6.39 -17.50 -5.39
C GLY A 211 7.53 -16.62 -5.88
N LYS A 212 7.83 -16.57 -7.18
CA LYS A 212 8.94 -15.70 -7.66
C LYS A 212 8.60 -14.22 -7.50
N ARG A 213 9.61 -13.36 -7.39
CA ARG A 213 9.43 -11.90 -7.39
C ARG A 213 8.55 -11.39 -8.55
N LEU A 214 7.89 -10.26 -8.34
CA LEU A 214 7.17 -9.56 -9.38
C LEU A 214 8.14 -8.95 -10.41
N ASN A 215 7.64 -8.60 -11.60
CA ASN A 215 8.44 -7.84 -12.56
C ASN A 215 8.87 -6.52 -11.91
N ARG A 216 10.11 -6.09 -12.15
CA ARG A 216 10.68 -4.88 -11.54
C ARG A 216 9.96 -3.61 -11.98
N LEU A 217 9.54 -3.54 -13.24
CA LEU A 217 8.77 -2.41 -13.77
C LEU A 217 7.29 -2.56 -13.41
N GLY A 218 6.71 -1.50 -12.85
CA GLY A 218 5.29 -1.39 -12.57
C GLY A 218 4.72 -0.04 -12.96
N TYR A 219 3.40 -0.02 -13.07
CA TYR A 219 2.57 1.13 -13.41
C TYR A 219 1.55 1.34 -12.31
N GLU A 220 1.31 2.59 -11.94
CA GLU A 220 0.30 2.98 -10.95
C GLU A 220 -0.66 3.95 -11.61
N ALA A 221 -1.95 3.79 -11.38
CA ALA A 221 -2.98 4.71 -11.84
C ALA A 221 -4.01 4.89 -10.74
N ALA A 222 -4.40 6.13 -10.45
CA ALA A 222 -5.46 6.38 -9.48
C ALA A 222 -6.42 7.46 -9.94
N VAL A 223 -7.67 7.34 -9.50
CA VAL A 223 -8.68 8.38 -9.63
C VAL A 223 -9.30 8.63 -8.26
N GLY A 224 -9.58 9.89 -7.95
CA GLY A 224 -10.11 10.28 -6.65
C GLY A 224 -11.06 11.45 -6.75
N LEU A 225 -11.92 11.57 -5.74
CA LEU A 225 -12.81 12.68 -5.54
C LEU A 225 -12.77 13.07 -4.07
N THR A 226 -12.42 14.32 -3.77
CA THR A 226 -12.46 14.87 -2.41
C THR A 226 -13.51 15.96 -2.32
N ALA A 227 -14.39 15.88 -1.32
CA ALA A 227 -15.34 16.92 -0.96
C ALA A 227 -14.91 17.56 0.37
N SER A 228 -14.63 18.85 0.36
CA SER A 228 -14.38 19.67 1.55
C SER A 228 -15.63 20.45 1.91
N LEU A 229 -16.19 20.20 3.10
CA LEU A 229 -17.39 20.84 3.63
C LEU A 229 -17.01 21.82 4.74
N ASN A 230 -17.28 23.10 4.54
CA ASN A 230 -17.11 24.17 5.53
C ASN A 230 -15.73 24.18 6.20
N ASP A 231 -14.67 23.80 5.47
CA ASP A 231 -13.28 23.66 5.92
C ASP A 231 -13.00 22.73 7.13
N SER A 232 -14.02 22.17 7.79
CA SER A 232 -13.88 21.29 8.95
C SER A 232 -13.93 19.81 8.57
N ILE A 233 -14.64 19.44 7.51
CA ILE A 233 -14.81 18.02 7.13
C ILE A 233 -14.32 17.82 5.70
N GLU A 234 -13.51 16.78 5.51
CA GLU A 234 -13.12 16.26 4.19
C GLU A 234 -13.57 14.81 4.07
N ILE A 235 -14.26 14.51 2.98
CA ILE A 235 -14.65 13.15 2.60
C ILE A 235 -13.98 12.86 1.26
N SER A 236 -13.31 11.72 1.15
CA SER A 236 -12.64 11.31 -0.09
C SER A 236 -13.02 9.90 -0.47
N LEU A 237 -13.27 9.71 -1.78
CA LEU A 237 -13.40 8.41 -2.43
C LEU A 237 -12.24 8.27 -3.42
N GLY A 238 -11.64 7.08 -3.48
CA GLY A 238 -10.51 6.81 -4.37
C GLY A 238 -10.55 5.40 -4.94
N TYR A 239 -9.93 5.24 -6.10
CA TYR A 239 -9.69 3.95 -6.74
C TYR A 239 -8.27 3.92 -7.29
N ASN A 240 -7.49 2.95 -6.85
CA ASN A 240 -6.08 2.80 -7.18
C ASN A 240 -5.88 1.46 -7.91
N GLY A 241 -5.12 1.50 -9.00
CA GLY A 241 -4.69 0.34 -9.77
C GLY A 241 -3.16 0.27 -9.79
N THR A 242 -2.61 -0.90 -9.45
CA THR A 242 -1.17 -1.18 -9.55
C THR A 242 -0.96 -2.36 -10.48
N TYR A 243 -0.15 -2.18 -11.51
CA TYR A 243 0.03 -3.14 -12.58
C TYR A 243 1.50 -3.48 -12.77
N ARG A 244 1.79 -4.77 -12.94
CA ARG A 244 3.08 -5.31 -13.33
C ARG A 244 2.84 -6.42 -14.33
N LYS A 245 3.88 -6.90 -15.00
CA LYS A 245 3.74 -8.05 -15.91
C LYS A 245 3.12 -9.24 -15.15
N ASN A 246 1.96 -9.70 -15.60
CA ASN A 246 1.18 -10.82 -15.04
C ASN A 246 0.67 -10.60 -13.61
N TYR A 247 0.53 -9.33 -13.19
CA TYR A 247 0.06 -8.96 -11.86
C TYR A 247 -0.75 -7.66 -11.95
N ASP A 248 -1.91 -7.66 -11.32
CA ASP A 248 -2.76 -6.50 -11.14
C ASP A 248 -3.31 -6.45 -9.73
N ASN A 249 -3.43 -5.24 -9.21
CA ASN A 249 -4.07 -4.94 -7.93
C ASN A 249 -5.01 -3.77 -8.14
N HIS A 250 -6.22 -3.93 -7.63
CA HIS A 250 -7.26 -2.93 -7.63
C HIS A 250 -7.66 -2.65 -6.18
N MET A 251 -7.75 -1.37 -5.80
CA MET A 251 -8.05 -0.96 -4.44
C MET A 251 -9.03 0.20 -4.43
N GLY A 252 -10.17 0.03 -3.77
CA GLY A 252 -11.13 1.09 -3.47
C GLY A 252 -10.88 1.67 -2.08
N LEU A 253 -11.00 2.99 -1.94
CA LEU A 253 -10.65 3.74 -0.73
C LEU A 253 -11.80 4.67 -0.33
N PHE A 254 -12.12 4.72 0.96
CA PHE A 254 -12.99 5.72 1.54
C PHE A 254 -12.31 6.36 2.75
N ASN A 255 -12.29 7.69 2.82
CA ASN A 255 -11.63 8.45 3.86
C ASN A 255 -12.52 9.57 4.40
N VAL A 256 -12.49 9.77 5.72
CA VAL A 256 -13.11 10.89 6.42
C VAL A 256 -12.07 11.58 7.29
N LYS A 257 -11.92 12.88 7.12
CA LYS A 257 -11.03 13.72 7.91
C LYS A 257 -11.81 14.86 8.53
N TYR A 258 -11.69 14.97 9.85
CA TYR A 258 -12.11 16.13 10.61
C TYR A 258 -10.90 17.01 10.91
N LYS A 259 -11.02 18.31 10.65
CA LYS A 259 -10.01 19.35 10.90
C LYS A 259 -10.47 20.16 12.11
N PHE A 260 -9.59 20.27 13.11
CA PHE A 260 -9.77 21.03 14.34
C PHE A 260 -8.57 21.96 14.55
#